data_AF-A0A955M8W9-F1
#
_entry.id   AF-A0A955M8W9-F1
#
_cell.length_a   1.000
_cell.length_b   1.000
_cell.length_c   1.000
_cell.angle_alpha   90.00
_cell.angle_beta   90.00
_cell.angle_gamma   90.00
#
_symmetry.space_group_name_H-M   'P 1'
#
loop_
_entity.id
_entity.type
_entity.pdbx_description
1 polymer ?
#
loop_
_entity_poly.entity_id
_entity_poly.type
_entity_poly.pdbx_seq_one_letter_code
_entity_poly.pdbx_strand_id
1 'polypeptide(L)'
;MSKVGHTVSSQRMRVDYVLNELKSFGQAMCREDRRVYERMLKEPLKHVGAVSYASSLDVWAFVLLSILLEQEKRIRKLEEQCDPSTHAGERPCRPG
;
A
#
# COMPACT_ATOMS: atom_id res chain seq x y z
N MET A 1 -22.69 28.42 -13.35
CA MET A 1 -22.27 27.00 -13.41
C MET A 1 -20.75 26.95 -13.62
N SER A 2 -19.98 26.55 -12.61
CA SER A 2 -18.56 26.12 -12.71
C SER A 2 -18.12 25.54 -11.35
N LYS A 3 -18.62 24.35 -10.99
CA LYS A 3 -18.30 23.71 -9.68
C LYS A 3 -17.30 22.55 -9.79
N VAL A 4 -17.03 22.03 -10.98
CA VAL A 4 -16.23 20.80 -11.15
C VAL A 4 -14.72 21.09 -11.16
N GLY A 5 -14.28 22.13 -11.88
CA GLY A 5 -12.84 22.48 -11.96
C GLY A 5 -12.21 22.90 -10.62
N HIS A 6 -12.95 23.63 -9.79
CA HIS A 6 -12.49 24.03 -8.45
C HIS A 6 -12.50 22.88 -7.43
N THR A 7 -13.36 21.86 -7.63
CA THR A 7 -13.46 20.72 -6.71
C THR A 7 -12.29 19.77 -6.92
N VAL A 8 -11.93 19.48 -8.17
CA VAL A 8 -10.79 18.61 -8.51
C VAL A 8 -9.45 19.25 -8.07
N SER A 9 -9.30 20.57 -8.20
CA SER A 9 -8.10 21.25 -7.69
C SER A 9 -8.00 21.20 -6.16
N SER A 10 -9.13 21.34 -5.45
CA SER A 10 -9.15 21.24 -3.98
C SER A 10 -8.83 19.84 -3.46
N GLN A 11 -9.26 18.79 -4.17
CA GLN A 11 -8.98 17.40 -3.82
C GLN A 11 -7.51 17.08 -4.02
N ARG A 12 -6.93 17.50 -5.15
CA ARG A 12 -5.51 17.32 -5.44
C ARG A 12 -4.64 18.01 -4.39
N MET A 13 -4.97 19.24 -4.00
CA MET A 13 -4.25 19.95 -2.93
C MET A 13 -4.28 19.21 -1.59
N ARG A 14 -5.40 18.56 -1.24
CA ARG A 14 -5.50 17.75 -0.01
C ARG A 14 -4.61 16.51 -0.08
N VAL A 15 -4.58 15.84 -1.22
CA VAL A 15 -3.69 14.70 -1.45
C VAL A 15 -2.23 15.12 -1.33
N ASP A 16 -1.84 16.20 -2.00
CA ASP A 16 -0.47 16.73 -1.95
C ASP A 16 -0.06 17.11 -0.52
N TYR A 17 -0.98 17.69 0.26
CA TYR A 17 -0.77 18.01 1.67
C TYR A 17 -0.46 16.74 2.50
N VAL A 18 -1.31 15.70 2.40
CA VAL A 18 -1.12 14.43 3.13
C VAL A 18 0.17 13.73 2.72
N LEU A 19 0.50 13.72 1.43
CA LEU A 19 1.76 13.16 0.95
C LEU A 19 2.98 13.88 1.51
N ASN A 20 2.89 15.21 1.66
CA ASN A 20 3.97 16.00 2.25
C ASN A 20 4.11 15.77 3.75
N GLU A 21 3.00 15.59 4.48
CA GLU A 21 3.02 15.19 5.90
C GLU A 21 3.66 13.81 6.09
N LEU A 22 3.27 12.82 5.27
CA LEU A 22 3.88 11.48 5.28
C LEU A 22 5.39 11.54 5.01
N LYS A 23 5.81 12.36 4.05
CA LYS A 23 7.23 12.55 3.76
C LYS A 23 7.97 13.15 4.96
N SER A 24 7.39 14.18 5.58
CA SER A 24 7.96 14.85 6.75
C SER A 24 8.09 13.90 7.95
N PHE A 25 7.06 13.07 8.18
CA PHE A 25 7.09 12.05 9.22
C PHE A 25 8.20 11.02 9.00
N GLY A 26 8.35 10.50 7.78
CA GLY A 26 9.43 9.56 7.45
C GLY A 26 10.83 10.16 7.59
N GLN A 27 10.99 11.46 7.32
CA GLN A 27 12.27 12.16 7.50
C GLN A 27 12.68 12.31 8.96
N ALA A 28 11.71 12.35 9.89
CA ALA A 28 11.96 12.43 11.32
C ALA A 28 12.37 11.08 11.94
N MET A 29 12.23 9.96 11.21
CA MET A 29 12.59 8.63 11.69
C MET A 29 14.10 8.36 11.66
N CYS A 30 14.54 7.42 12.49
CA CYS A 30 15.92 6.92 12.42
C CYS A 30 16.18 6.20 11.08
N ARG A 31 17.45 6.00 10.71
CA ARG A 31 17.83 5.50 9.38
C ARG A 31 17.25 4.12 9.06
N GLU A 32 17.13 3.25 10.05
CA GLU A 32 16.57 1.92 9.90
C GLU A 32 15.06 1.97 9.69
N ASP A 33 14.34 2.62 10.62
CA ASP A 33 12.88 2.78 10.55
C ASP A 33 12.44 3.49 9.27
N ARG A 34 13.19 4.53 8.86
CA ARG A 34 12.92 5.26 7.61
C ARG A 34 12.98 4.34 6.39
N ARG A 35 13.92 3.39 6.33
CA ARG A 35 14.01 2.43 5.20
C ARG A 35 12.81 1.49 5.17
N VAL A 36 12.33 1.07 6.34
CA VAL A 36 11.14 0.23 6.46
C VAL A 36 9.91 1.03 6.03
N TYR A 37 9.78 2.24 6.55
CA TYR A 37 8.69 3.17 6.23
C TYR A 37 8.60 3.51 4.74
N GLU A 38 9.71 3.89 4.10
CA GLU A 38 9.76 4.14 2.66
C GLU A 38 9.32 2.93 1.85
N ARG A 39 9.71 1.72 2.28
CA ARG A 39 9.28 0.46 1.64
C ARG A 39 7.80 0.18 1.85
N MET A 40 7.25 0.53 3.01
CA MET A 40 5.82 0.41 3.30
C MET A 40 4.99 1.32 2.39
N LEU A 41 5.47 2.52 2.08
CA LEU A 41 4.73 3.49 1.26
C LEU A 41 4.88 3.31 -0.25
N LYS A 42 5.95 2.65 -0.73
CA LYS A 42 6.24 2.53 -2.17
C LYS A 42 5.11 1.93 -3.02
N GLU A 43 4.51 0.85 -2.55
CA GLU A 43 3.43 0.15 -3.30
C GLU A 43 2.06 0.83 -3.09
N PRO A 44 1.66 1.19 -1.85
CA PRO A 44 0.38 1.86 -1.59
C PRO A 44 0.22 3.20 -2.29
N LEU A 45 1.30 3.99 -2.41
CA LEU A 45 1.25 5.29 -3.08
C LEU A 45 0.98 5.21 -4.59
N LYS A 46 1.07 4.01 -5.21
CA LYS A 46 0.60 3.81 -6.59
C LYS A 46 -0.92 3.99 -6.71
N HIS A 47 -1.66 3.83 -5.61
CA HIS A 47 -3.11 4.00 -5.56
C HIS A 47 -3.55 5.46 -5.37
N VAL A 48 -2.62 6.42 -5.29
CA VAL A 48 -2.92 7.86 -5.10
C VAL A 48 -3.90 8.42 -6.15
N GLY A 49 -3.86 7.91 -7.39
CA GLY A 49 -4.84 8.28 -8.42
C GLY A 49 -6.27 7.88 -8.05
N ALA A 50 -6.45 6.70 -7.43
CA ALA A 50 -7.76 6.25 -6.93
C ALA A 50 -8.20 7.04 -5.70
N VAL A 51 -7.26 7.39 -4.80
CA VAL A 51 -7.52 8.26 -3.64
C VAL A 51 -8.01 9.64 -4.08
N SER A 52 -7.41 10.19 -5.12
CA SER A 52 -7.78 11.51 -5.66
C SER A 52 -9.15 11.50 -6.35
N TYR A 53 -9.62 10.34 -6.80
CA TYR A 53 -10.90 10.17 -7.48
C TYR A 53 -12.05 9.86 -6.51
N ALA A 54 -11.74 9.23 -5.37
CA ALA A 54 -12.70 9.06 -4.31
C ALA A 54 -13.08 10.45 -3.78
N SER A 55 -14.34 10.88 -4.02
CA SER A 55 -14.95 12.16 -3.58
C SER A 55 -15.06 12.32 -2.05
N SER A 56 -14.11 11.75 -1.31
CA SER A 56 -14.12 11.58 0.12
C SER A 56 -13.38 12.70 0.82
N LEU A 57 -13.86 13.05 2.01
CA LEU A 57 -13.27 14.07 2.86
C LEU A 57 -11.98 13.61 3.56
N ASP A 58 -11.67 12.31 3.49
CA ASP A 58 -10.63 11.69 4.33
C ASP A 58 -9.61 10.90 3.50
N VAL A 59 -8.68 11.65 2.89
CA VAL A 59 -7.54 11.12 2.13
C VAL A 59 -6.71 10.14 2.96
N TRP A 60 -6.61 10.37 4.28
CA TRP A 60 -5.86 9.52 5.20
C TRP A 60 -6.44 8.10 5.26
N ALA A 61 -7.77 7.98 5.34
CA ALA A 61 -8.43 6.68 5.36
C ALA A 61 -8.09 5.83 4.12
N PHE A 62 -8.05 6.43 2.93
CA PHE A 62 -7.72 5.70 1.70
C PHE A 62 -6.23 5.36 1.58
N VAL A 63 -5.33 6.21 2.09
CA VAL A 63 -3.90 5.90 2.15
C VAL A 63 -3.66 4.71 3.08
N LEU A 64 -4.26 4.72 4.27
CA LEU A 64 -4.17 3.61 5.23
C LEU A 64 -4.75 2.31 4.66
N LEU A 65 -5.92 2.39 4.01
CA LEU A 65 -6.54 1.23 3.35
C LEU A 65 -5.64 0.67 2.25
N SER A 66 -5.00 1.55 1.46
CA SER A 66 -4.05 1.15 0.42
C SER A 66 -2.82 0.45 1.02
N ILE A 67 -2.34 0.91 2.18
CA ILE A 67 -1.25 0.25 2.90
C ILE A 67 -1.68 -1.14 3.35
N LEU A 68 -2.84 -1.27 3.99
CA LEU A 68 -3.38 -2.55 4.45
C LEU A 68 -3.59 -3.53 3.30
N LEU A 69 -4.12 -3.06 2.16
CA LEU A 69 -4.34 -3.89 0.97
C LEU A 69 -3.03 -4.48 0.43
N GLU A 70 -1.95 -3.70 0.39
CA GLU A 70 -0.65 -4.20 -0.06
C GLU A 70 -0.01 -5.15 0.96
N GLN A 71 -0.27 -4.98 2.26
CA GLN A 71 0.17 -5.95 3.27
C GLN A 71 -0.61 -7.27 3.14
N GLU A 72 -1.93 -7.22 2.97
CA GLU A 72 -2.79 -8.40 2.76
C GLU A 72 -2.31 -9.22 1.54
N LYS A 73 -1.99 -8.57 0.42
CA LYS A 73 -1.43 -9.24 -0.77
C LYS A 73 -0.11 -9.97 -0.46
N ARG A 74 0.76 -9.34 0.35
CA ARG A 74 2.05 -9.94 0.74
C ARG A 74 1.85 -11.13 1.67
N ILE A 75 0.92 -11.03 2.63
CA ILE A 75 0.57 -12.10 3.55
C ILE A 75 0.04 -13.30 2.75
N ARG A 76 -0.96 -13.11 1.88
CA ARG A 76 -1.50 -14.19 1.03
C ARG A 76 -0.43 -14.89 0.20
N LYS A 77 0.47 -14.12 -0.42
CA LYS A 77 1.57 -14.68 -1.21
C LYS A 77 2.52 -15.52 -0.36
N LEU A 78 2.78 -15.11 0.89
CA LEU A 78 3.60 -15.88 1.82
C LEU A 78 2.87 -17.13 2.31
N GLU A 79 1.57 -17.04 2.58
CA GLU A 79 0.72 -18.18 2.96
C GLU A 79 0.68 -19.24 1.84
N GLU A 80 0.46 -18.82 0.59
CA GLU A 80 0.49 -19.69 -0.60
C GLU A 80 1.85 -20.39 -0.78
N GLN A 81 2.96 -19.75 -0.37
CA GLN A 81 4.30 -20.33 -0.45
C GLN A 81 4.65 -21.23 0.74
N CYS A 82 4.01 -21.02 1.89
CA CYS A 82 4.21 -21.80 3.11
C CYS A 82 3.27 -23.01 3.18
N ASP A 83 2.27 -23.10 2.31
CA ASP A 83 1.33 -24.22 2.24
C ASP A 83 2.04 -25.50 1.74
N PRO A 84 2.36 -26.49 2.60
CA PRO A 84 3.15 -27.67 2.23
C PRO A 84 2.36 -28.70 1.42
N SER A 85 1.06 -28.46 1.22
CA SER A 85 0.11 -29.38 0.60
C SER A 85 0.37 -29.62 -0.90
N THR A 86 1.27 -28.86 -1.54
CA THR A 86 1.65 -29.04 -2.96
C THR A 86 2.97 -29.82 -3.19
N HIS A 87 3.75 -30.13 -2.15
CA HIS A 87 5.01 -30.90 -2.31
C HIS A 87 4.97 -32.34 -1.76
N ALA A 88 3.81 -32.85 -1.32
CA ALA A 88 3.66 -34.24 -0.87
C ALA A 88 3.35 -35.23 -2.01
N GLY A 89 4.06 -35.12 -3.14
CA GLY A 89 3.75 -35.86 -4.38
C GLY A 89 4.87 -36.70 -5.00
N GLU A 90 6.09 -36.71 -4.47
CA GLU A 90 7.15 -37.57 -5.00
C GLU A 90 7.89 -38.30 -3.87
N ARG A 91 7.42 -39.51 -3.54
CA ARG A 91 8.31 -40.53 -3.00
C ARG A 91 8.89 -41.30 -4.19
N PRO A 92 10.22 -41.31 -4.41
CA PRO A 92 10.80 -42.29 -5.32
C PRO A 92 10.57 -43.67 -4.70
N CYS A 93 9.97 -44.58 -5.46
CA CYS A 93 9.94 -45.99 -5.12
C CYS A 93 11.37 -46.45 -4.79
N ARG A 94 11.63 -46.89 -3.55
CA ARG A 94 12.85 -47.63 -3.24
C ARG A 94 12.70 -49.06 -3.78
N PRO A 95 13.66 -49.59 -4.53
CA PRO A 95 13.81 -51.02 -4.68
C PRO A 95 14.57 -51.56 -3.46
N GLY A 96 14.07 -52.66 -2.88
CA GLY A 96 14.68 -53.36 -1.75
C GLY A 96 13.73 -54.42 -1.22
#